data_AF-A0ABD0R0A9-F1
#
_entry.id   AF-A0ABD0R0A9-F1
#
_cell.length_a   1.000
_cell.length_b   1.000
_cell.length_c   1.000
_cell.angle_alpha   90.00
_cell.angle_beta   90.00
_cell.angle_gamma   90.00
#
_symmetry.space_group_name_H-M   'P 1'
#
loop_
_entity.id
_entity.type
_entity.pdbx_description
1 polymer ?
#
loop_
_entity_poly.entity_id
_entity_poly.type
_entity_poly.pdbx_seq_one_letter_code
_entity_poly.pdbx_strand_id
1 'polypeptide(L)'
;IPVRRDLLSQAGGTKNPLPGVVEVVGVAPEGAHLIASGLSTEVVETILQSRAPSTRKLYGLKWRLFTSWCGHRQRDPVNCPVGTGLEFLQDQFSAGLAHSTLKVYVAAIS
;
A
#
# COMPACT_ATOMS: atom_id res chain seq x y z
N ILE A 1 13.07 -19.50 50.64
CA ILE A 1 13.12 -18.34 49.71
C ILE A 1 12.52 -18.85 48.39
N PRO A 2 11.51 -18.14 47.82
CA PRO A 2 10.47 -18.67 46.91
C PRO A 2 10.98 -18.84 45.45
N VAL A 3 10.30 -19.45 44.47
CA VAL A 3 9.09 -18.99 43.76
C VAL A 3 8.45 -20.16 42.96
N ARG A 4 7.10 -20.20 42.99
CA ARG A 4 6.15 -20.86 42.05
C ARG A 4 6.49 -20.54 40.57
N ARG A 5 6.00 -21.24 39.54
CA ARG A 5 4.70 -20.93 38.90
C ARG A 5 4.52 -21.71 37.58
N ASP A 6 3.32 -22.29 37.44
CA ASP A 6 2.45 -22.44 36.26
C ASP A 6 2.88 -23.38 35.10
N LEU A 7 2.20 -24.49 34.76
CA LEU A 7 0.82 -24.70 34.28
C LEU A 7 0.46 -23.89 33.02
N LEU A 8 0.44 -24.60 31.88
CA LEU A 8 -0.55 -24.61 30.79
C LEU A 8 0.12 -24.73 29.42
N SER A 9 0.22 -25.97 28.95
CA SER A 9 0.44 -26.28 27.53
C SER A 9 -0.86 -26.01 26.77
N GLN A 10 -0.88 -24.93 25.99
CA GLN A 10 -1.89 -24.70 24.98
C GLN A 10 -1.17 -24.39 23.67
N ALA A 11 -1.08 -25.39 22.80
CA ALA A 11 -0.60 -25.24 21.43
C ALA A 11 -1.67 -24.52 20.60
N GLY A 12 -1.66 -23.18 20.68
CA GLY A 12 -2.37 -22.32 19.73
C GLY A 12 -1.56 -22.25 18.43
N GLY A 13 -2.07 -22.84 17.36
CA GLY A 13 -1.48 -22.74 16.03
C GLY A 13 -1.54 -21.32 15.50
N THR A 14 -0.43 -20.59 15.57
CA THR A 14 -0.25 -19.34 14.85
C THR A 14 0.00 -19.67 13.38
N LYS A 15 -1.04 -19.52 12.56
CA LYS A 15 -0.91 -19.50 11.09
C LYS A 15 -0.14 -18.24 10.72
N ASN A 16 1.17 -18.38 10.58
CA ASN A 16 2.04 -17.34 10.04
C ASN A 16 1.63 -17.08 8.58
N PRO A 17 1.34 -15.84 8.15
CA PRO A 17 1.21 -15.56 6.73
C PRO A 17 2.54 -15.82 6.03
N LEU A 18 2.47 -16.45 4.85
CA LEU A 18 3.62 -16.81 4.02
C LEU A 18 4.47 -15.58 3.65
N PRO A 19 5.81 -15.69 3.64
CA PRO A 19 6.70 -14.66 3.14
C PRO A 19 6.71 -14.74 1.61
N GLY A 20 5.86 -13.99 0.91
CA GLY A 20 5.83 -14.08 -0.55
C GLY A 20 5.00 -13.07 -1.30
N VAL A 21 4.11 -12.33 -0.64
CA VAL A 21 3.40 -11.22 -1.30
C VAL A 21 3.65 -9.99 -0.45
N VAL A 22 4.69 -9.24 -0.82
CA VAL A 22 4.73 -7.82 -0.48
C VAL A 22 3.58 -7.21 -1.27
N GLU A 23 2.41 -7.14 -0.65
CA GLU A 23 1.33 -6.29 -1.10
C GLU A 23 1.91 -4.86 -1.15
N VAL A 24 2.22 -4.40 -2.35
CA VAL A 24 2.69 -3.04 -2.60
C VAL A 24 1.45 -2.16 -2.51
N VAL A 25 1.06 -1.85 -1.28
CA VAL A 25 -0.12 -1.04 -1.01
C VAL A 25 0.23 0.41 -1.24
N GLY A 26 -0.16 0.90 -2.42
CA GLY A 26 -0.15 2.30 -2.78
C GLY A 26 -0.54 3.24 -1.65
N VAL A 27 0.13 4.38 -1.57
CA VAL A 27 -0.18 5.46 -0.62
C VAL A 27 -1.63 5.97 -0.70
N ALA A 28 -2.35 5.73 -1.80
CA ALA A 28 -3.78 6.07 -1.90
C ALA A 28 -4.75 4.98 -1.42
N PRO A 29 -4.55 3.67 -1.67
CA PRO A 29 -5.31 2.60 -1.00
C PRO A 29 -4.93 2.42 0.48
N GLU A 30 -3.84 3.04 0.94
CA GLU A 30 -3.33 2.97 2.31
C GLU A 30 -4.43 3.14 3.37
N GLY A 31 -5.32 4.11 3.22
CA GLY A 31 -6.40 4.32 4.21
C GLY A 31 -7.35 3.12 4.34
N ALA A 32 -7.78 2.54 3.22
CA ALA A 32 -8.69 1.40 3.21
C ALA A 32 -7.99 0.11 3.69
N HIS A 33 -6.72 -0.07 3.31
CA HIS A 33 -5.93 -1.21 3.73
C HIS A 33 -5.58 -1.17 5.22
N LEU A 34 -5.24 0.01 5.75
CA LEU A 34 -4.95 0.19 7.19
C LEU A 34 -6.19 -0.03 8.06
N ILE A 35 -7.37 0.39 7.59
CA ILE A 35 -8.64 0.05 8.26
C ILE A 35 -8.88 -1.46 8.19
N ALA A 36 -8.68 -2.08 7.02
CA ALA A 36 -8.83 -3.52 6.84
C ALA A 36 -7.83 -4.34 7.68
N SER A 37 -6.66 -3.79 8.01
CA SER A 37 -5.67 -4.40 8.90
C SER A 37 -6.00 -4.24 10.39
N GLY A 38 -7.13 -3.60 10.72
CA GLY A 38 -7.64 -3.49 12.08
C GLY A 38 -7.16 -2.27 12.86
N LEU A 39 -6.55 -1.27 12.19
CA LEU A 39 -6.20 -0.01 12.83
C LEU A 39 -7.43 0.87 13.05
N SER A 40 -7.42 1.65 14.15
CA SER A 40 -8.50 2.59 14.42
C SER A 40 -8.50 3.72 13.40
N THR A 41 -9.69 4.27 13.14
CA THR A 41 -9.86 5.40 12.23
C THR A 41 -9.00 6.59 12.63
N GLU A 42 -8.80 6.86 13.94
CA GLU A 42 -7.95 7.97 14.38
C GLU A 42 -6.47 7.75 14.05
N VAL A 43 -5.97 6.51 14.14
CA VAL A 43 -4.60 6.16 13.75
C VAL A 43 -4.42 6.36 12.26
N VAL A 44 -5.37 5.88 11.45
CA VAL A 44 -5.35 6.04 9.99
C VAL A 44 -5.40 7.52 9.60
N GLU A 45 -6.28 8.30 10.23
CA GLU A 45 -6.36 9.73 9.98
C GLU A 45 -5.06 10.44 10.36
N THR A 46 -4.45 10.10 11.50
CA THR A 46 -3.17 10.67 11.92
C THR A 46 -2.06 10.39 10.89
N ILE A 47 -1.96 9.15 10.41
CA ILE A 47 -0.98 8.76 9.37
C ILE A 47 -1.22 9.55 8.09
N LEU A 48 -2.48 9.64 7.63
CA LEU A 48 -2.82 10.37 6.42
C LEU A 48 -2.57 11.89 6.58
N GLN A 49 -2.94 12.48 7.71
CA GLN A 49 -2.79 13.91 8.02
C GLN A 49 -1.33 14.32 8.26
N SER A 50 -0.44 13.39 8.63
CA SER A 50 0.99 13.65 8.82
C SER A 50 1.67 14.20 7.56
N ARG A 51 1.07 13.96 6.39
CA ARG A 51 1.55 14.46 5.10
C ARG A 51 0.99 15.85 4.80
N ALA A 52 1.86 16.73 4.30
CA ALA A 52 1.46 18.04 3.82
C ALA A 52 0.28 17.96 2.84
N PRO A 53 -0.71 18.87 2.89
CA PRO A 53 -1.89 18.82 2.04
C PRO A 53 -1.57 18.80 0.54
N SER A 54 -0.49 19.48 0.12
CA SER A 54 0.00 19.48 -1.26
C SER A 54 0.49 18.09 -1.70
N THR A 55 1.24 17.40 -0.85
CA THR A 55 1.73 16.04 -1.11
C THR A 55 0.58 15.05 -1.22
N ARG A 56 -0.40 15.13 -0.31
CA ARG A 56 -1.62 14.29 -0.37
C ARG A 56 -2.37 14.47 -1.69
N LYS A 57 -2.61 15.72 -2.09
CA LYS A 57 -3.28 16.04 -3.36
C LYS A 57 -2.50 15.50 -4.56
N LEU A 58 -1.17 15.65 -4.55
CA LEU A 58 -0.31 15.17 -5.62
C LEU A 58 -0.37 13.65 -5.75
N TYR A 59 -0.22 12.92 -4.64
CA TYR A 59 -0.30 11.46 -4.65
C TYR A 59 -1.69 10.97 -5.06
N GLY A 60 -2.77 11.59 -4.56
CA GLY A 60 -4.13 11.26 -4.97
C GLY A 60 -4.39 11.49 -6.47
N LEU A 61 -3.78 12.52 -7.09
CA LEU A 61 -3.83 12.71 -8.53
C LEU A 61 -3.09 11.58 -9.28
N LYS A 62 -1.88 11.24 -8.84
CA LYS A 62 -1.06 10.20 -9.47
C LYS A 62 -1.72 8.82 -9.36
N TRP A 63 -2.32 8.51 -8.22
CA TRP A 63 -3.11 7.31 -8.03
C TRP A 63 -4.31 7.24 -8.98
N ARG A 64 -5.09 8.32 -9.12
CA ARG A 64 -6.23 8.34 -10.06
C ARG A 64 -5.83 8.06 -11.51
N LEU A 65 -4.65 8.53 -11.92
CA LEU A 65 -4.13 8.25 -13.26
C LEU A 65 -3.77 6.77 -13.40
N PHE A 66 -3.16 6.17 -12.37
CA PHE A 66 -2.88 4.75 -12.34
C PHE A 66 -4.16 3.89 -12.34
N THR A 67 -5.15 4.20 -11.49
CA THR A 67 -6.41 3.45 -11.46
C THR A 67 -7.16 3.51 -12.77
N SER A 68 -7.17 4.68 -13.43
CA SER A 68 -7.73 4.85 -14.77
C SER A 68 -6.99 3.96 -15.79
N TRP A 69 -5.66 3.99 -15.79
CA TRP A 69 -4.83 3.16 -16.67
C TRP A 69 -5.06 1.66 -16.46
N CYS A 70 -5.22 1.22 -15.20
CA CYS A 70 -5.59 -0.16 -14.86
C CYS A 70 -7.00 -0.51 -15.35
N GLY A 71 -7.97 0.39 -15.19
CA GLY A 71 -9.35 0.22 -15.66
C GLY A 71 -9.43 0.00 -17.17
N HIS A 72 -8.66 0.75 -17.95
CA HIS A 72 -8.55 0.56 -19.40
C HIS A 72 -7.97 -0.81 -19.80
N ARG A 73 -7.23 -1.46 -18.91
CA ARG A 73 -6.62 -2.79 -19.11
C ARG A 73 -7.34 -3.91 -18.36
N GLN A 74 -8.50 -3.62 -17.77
CA GLN A 74 -9.29 -4.56 -16.96
C GLN A 74 -8.47 -5.20 -15.82
N ARG A 75 -7.57 -4.43 -15.20
CA ARG A 75 -6.78 -4.86 -14.04
C ARG A 75 -7.30 -4.19 -12.78
N ASP A 76 -7.30 -4.93 -11.67
CA ASP A 76 -7.59 -4.36 -10.36
C ASP A 76 -6.39 -3.53 -9.90
N PRO A 77 -6.52 -2.20 -9.72
CA PRO A 77 -5.41 -1.36 -9.28
C PRO A 77 -4.98 -1.60 -7.83
N VAL A 78 -5.84 -2.17 -6.97
CA VAL A 78 -5.53 -2.41 -5.55
C VAL A 78 -4.71 -3.68 -5.40
N ASN A 79 -5.16 -4.79 -6.01
CA ASN A 79 -4.52 -6.10 -5.89
C ASN A 79 -3.70 -6.47 -7.15
N CYS A 80 -3.08 -5.49 -7.81
CA CYS A 80 -2.31 -5.78 -9.02
C CYS A 80 -0.93 -6.39 -8.72
N PRO A 81 -0.44 -7.33 -9.55
CA PRO A 81 0.95 -7.76 -9.47
C PRO A 81 1.90 -6.59 -9.68
N VAL A 82 3.09 -6.61 -9.05
CA VAL A 82 4.09 -5.54 -9.18
C VAL A 82 4.44 -5.22 -10.65
N GLY A 83 4.41 -6.24 -11.52
CA GLY A 83 4.63 -6.08 -12.96
C GLY A 83 3.64 -5.11 -13.62
N THR A 84 2.40 -5.03 -13.13
CA THR A 84 1.40 -4.07 -13.62
C THR A 84 1.80 -2.64 -13.32
N GLY A 85 2.31 -2.38 -12.11
CA GLY A 85 2.85 -1.07 -11.75
C GLY A 85 4.07 -0.70 -12.60
N LEU A 86 4.95 -1.68 -12.88
CA LEU A 86 6.13 -1.46 -13.73
C LEU A 86 5.75 -1.17 -15.19
N GLU A 87 4.77 -1.89 -15.75
CA GLU A 87 4.24 -1.62 -17.09
C GLU A 87 3.64 -0.20 -17.17
N PHE A 88 2.89 0.22 -16.15
CA PHE A 88 2.39 1.59 -16.09
C PHE A 88 3.52 2.62 -16.10
N LEU A 89 4.54 2.44 -15.26
CA LEU A 89 5.69 3.35 -15.19
C LEU A 89 6.46 3.38 -16.52
N GLN A 90 6.59 2.24 -17.18
CA GLN A 90 7.21 2.14 -18.50
C GLN A 90 6.39 2.87 -19.56
N ASP A 91 5.06 2.74 -19.58
CA ASP A 91 4.18 3.50 -20.48
C ASP A 91 4.33 5.01 -20.26
N GLN A 92 4.38 5.46 -19.00
CA GLN A 92 4.60 6.87 -18.67
C GLN A 92 5.96 7.38 -19.14
N PHE A 93 7.02 6.57 -18.99
CA PHE A 93 8.34 6.91 -19.49
C PHE A 93 8.38 6.99 -21.02
N SER A 94 7.79 6.01 -21.70
CA SER A 94 7.67 5.98 -23.15
C SER A 94 6.87 7.16 -23.70
N ALA A 95 5.92 7.69 -22.91
CA ALA A 95 5.19 8.93 -23.21
C ALA A 95 6.01 10.21 -22.96
N GLY A 96 7.28 10.10 -22.56
CA GLY A 96 8.20 11.23 -22.40
C GLY A 96 8.26 11.82 -20.99
N LEU A 97 7.68 11.16 -19.98
CA LEU A 97 7.79 11.65 -18.60
C LEU A 97 9.20 11.46 -18.04
N ALA A 98 9.71 12.51 -17.40
CA ALA A 98 11.01 12.48 -16.74
C ALA A 98 11.02 11.52 -15.54
N HIS A 99 12.19 10.94 -15.25
CA HIS A 99 12.39 10.07 -14.09
C HIS A 99 11.98 10.71 -12.75
N SER A 100 12.16 12.02 -12.59
CA SER A 100 11.70 12.75 -11.41
C SER A 100 10.19 12.65 -11.21
N THR A 101 9.41 12.63 -12.30
CA THR A 101 7.96 12.46 -12.28
C THR A 101 7.58 11.01 -11.98
N LEU A 102 8.33 10.05 -12.54
CA LEU A 102 8.12 8.62 -12.27
C LEU A 102 8.30 8.30 -10.78
N LYS A 103 9.28 8.91 -10.10
CA LYS A 103 9.46 8.76 -8.64
C LYS A 103 8.21 9.15 -7.85
N VAL A 104 7.49 10.17 -8.31
CA VAL A 104 6.23 10.60 -7.67
C VAL A 104 5.12 9.59 -7.94
N TYR A 105 5.06 9.01 -9.14
CA TYR A 105 4.13 7.91 -9.41
C TYR A 105 4.43 6.70 -8.54
N VAL A 106 5.70 6.27 -8.46
CA VAL A 106 6.14 5.18 -7.58
C VAL A 106 5.65 5.44 -6.17
N ALA A 107 5.98 6.59 -5.58
CA ALA A 107 5.55 6.92 -4.22
C ALA A 107 4.03 6.98 -4.02
N ALA A 108 3.24 7.20 -5.08
CA ALA A 108 1.79 7.25 -4.99
C ALA A 108 1.11 5.87 -5.14
N ILE A 109 1.76 4.94 -5.83
CA ILE A 109 1.26 3.58 -6.12
C ILE A 109 1.94 2.50 -5.27
N SER A 110 3.01 2.85 -4.56
CA SER A 110 3.77 1.98 -3.64
C SER A 110 3.16 1.86 -2.27
#